data_AF-A0A496QR87-F1
#
_entry.id   AF-A0A496QR87-F1
#
_cell.length_a   1.000
_cell.length_b   1.000
_cell.length_c   1.000
_cell.angle_alpha   90.00
_cell.angle_beta   90.00
_cell.angle_gamma   90.00
#
_symmetry.space_group_name_H-M   'P 1'
#
loop_
_entity.id
_entity.type
_entity.pdbx_description
1 polymer ?
#
loop_
_entity_poly.entity_id
_entity_poly.type
_entity_poly.pdbx_seq_one_letter_code
_entity_poly.pdbx_strand_id
1 'polypeptide(L)'
;MQLKKLTRSKDFNFTSRVGEEEILRIIGEIKEVFENHFDRTWFAIIIDDLPMDSRTLPEIRNLVSITTIHPGDEKLIRSGIQELEQLILNIKRYLLPVLKEALGISAFVPHKMVRDKTQYIIRKFVLFTFPFNLERLAMLTSELKRYMNALYPEEKKNHRYYA
;
A
#
# COMPACT_ATOMS: atom_id res chain seq x y z
N MET A 1 1.62 23.90 -42.89
CA MET A 1 1.28 24.10 -41.46
C MET A 1 0.82 22.79 -40.80
N GLN A 2 1.64 21.73 -40.83
CA GLN A 2 1.31 20.41 -40.22
C GLN A 2 2.44 19.83 -39.32
N LEU A 3 3.62 20.44 -39.27
CA LEU A 3 4.78 19.91 -38.53
C LEU A 3 4.72 20.10 -37.00
N LYS A 4 3.84 20.98 -36.47
CA LYS A 4 3.72 21.23 -35.01
C LYS A 4 2.85 20.20 -34.25
N LYS A 5 2.05 19.37 -34.93
CA LYS A 5 1.21 18.35 -34.27
C LYS A 5 1.96 17.05 -33.97
N LEU A 6 2.97 16.70 -34.79
CA LEU A 6 3.73 15.46 -34.65
C LEU A 6 4.78 15.50 -33.52
N THR A 7 5.38 16.66 -33.23
CA THR A 7 6.33 16.81 -32.13
C THR A 7 5.62 16.72 -30.77
N ARG A 8 4.50 17.43 -30.61
CA ARG A 8 3.72 17.45 -29.36
C ARG A 8 3.16 16.08 -28.94
N SER A 9 2.81 15.23 -29.92
CA SER A 9 2.34 13.86 -29.65
C SER A 9 3.46 12.91 -29.24
N LYS A 10 4.69 13.11 -29.72
CA LYS A 10 5.85 12.31 -29.31
C LYS A 10 6.34 12.70 -27.92
N ASP A 11 6.34 14.00 -27.61
CA ASP A 11 6.76 14.50 -26.30
C ASP A 11 5.80 14.05 -25.19
N PHE A 12 4.48 14.09 -25.45
CA PHE A 12 3.46 13.59 -24.51
C PHE A 12 3.60 12.08 -24.25
N ASN A 13 3.76 11.28 -25.31
CA ASN A 13 3.94 9.82 -25.18
C ASN A 13 5.26 9.45 -24.47
N PHE A 14 6.30 10.26 -24.61
CA PHE A 14 7.57 10.06 -23.90
C PHE A 14 7.42 10.38 -22.40
N THR A 15 6.78 11.50 -22.04
CA THR A 15 6.54 11.86 -20.64
C THR A 15 5.60 10.88 -19.93
N SER A 16 4.58 10.35 -20.63
CA SER A 16 3.69 9.32 -20.07
C SER A 16 4.43 8.01 -19.80
N ARG A 17 5.31 7.58 -20.72
CA ARG A 17 6.10 6.34 -20.53
C ARG A 17 7.06 6.44 -19.34
N VAL A 18 7.78 7.55 -19.23
CA VAL A 18 8.68 7.77 -18.07
C VAL A 18 7.88 7.80 -16.76
N GLY A 19 6.67 8.36 -16.79
CA GLY A 19 5.76 8.35 -15.65
C GLY A 19 5.24 6.95 -15.28
N GLU A 20 4.89 6.15 -16.27
CA GLU A 20 4.44 4.76 -16.10
C GLU A 20 5.54 3.85 -15.55
N GLU A 21 6.78 4.00 -16.04
CA GLU A 21 7.95 3.29 -15.52
C GLU A 21 8.18 3.60 -14.03
N GLU A 22 8.01 4.87 -13.64
CA GLU A 22 8.16 5.30 -12.26
C GLU A 22 7.04 4.77 -11.35
N ILE A 23 5.79 4.73 -11.84
CA ILE A 23 4.68 4.08 -11.15
C ILE A 23 5.00 2.59 -10.91
N LEU A 24 5.47 1.88 -11.95
CA LEU A 24 5.82 0.46 -11.83
C LEU A 24 6.97 0.23 -10.87
N ARG A 25 8.00 1.11 -10.87
CA ARG A 25 9.09 1.07 -9.89
C ARG A 25 8.54 1.15 -8.46
N ILE A 26 7.69 2.13 -8.19
CA ILE A 26 7.11 2.33 -6.85
C ILE A 26 6.20 1.15 -6.46
N ILE A 27 5.38 0.64 -7.37
CA ILE A 27 4.57 -0.57 -7.14
C ILE A 27 5.46 -1.76 -6.78
N GLY A 28 6.59 -1.93 -7.47
CA GLY A 28 7.59 -2.97 -7.15
C GLY A 28 8.18 -2.83 -5.75
N GLU A 29 8.46 -1.61 -5.30
CA GLU A 29 8.94 -1.37 -3.93
C GLU A 29 7.85 -1.58 -2.87
N ILE A 30 6.61 -1.17 -3.17
CA ILE A 30 5.45 -1.47 -2.32
C ILE A 30 5.27 -2.98 -2.20
N LYS A 31 5.36 -3.71 -3.31
CA LYS A 31 5.29 -5.17 -3.35
C LYS A 31 6.30 -5.79 -2.40
N GLU A 32 7.56 -5.39 -2.51
CA GLU A 32 8.63 -5.94 -1.67
C GLU A 32 8.32 -5.73 -0.17
N VAL A 33 7.93 -4.51 0.22
CA VAL A 33 7.62 -4.20 1.62
C VAL A 33 6.38 -4.94 2.09
N PHE A 34 5.33 -4.97 1.26
CA PHE A 34 4.05 -5.61 1.57
C PHE A 34 4.21 -7.12 1.73
N GLU A 35 4.77 -7.81 0.74
CA GLU A 35 4.90 -9.27 0.77
C GLU A 35 5.85 -9.73 1.89
N ASN A 36 6.89 -8.96 2.20
CA ASN A 36 7.84 -9.34 3.23
C ASN A 36 7.33 -9.13 4.66
N HIS A 37 6.46 -8.16 4.89
CA HIS A 37 6.10 -7.72 6.24
C HIS A 37 4.59 -7.74 6.54
N PHE A 38 3.74 -7.61 5.53
CA PHE A 38 2.29 -7.41 5.66
C PHE A 38 1.45 -8.48 4.94
N ASP A 39 2.07 -9.42 4.22
CA ASP A 39 1.38 -10.58 3.61
C ASP A 39 1.88 -11.93 4.15
N ARG A 40 2.41 -11.93 5.38
CA ARG A 40 2.90 -13.14 6.04
C ARG A 40 1.81 -13.76 6.90
N THR A 41 1.88 -15.08 7.10
CA THR A 41 0.92 -15.83 7.94
C THR A 41 0.79 -15.26 9.35
N TRP A 42 1.90 -14.83 9.96
CA TRP A 42 1.86 -14.22 11.30
C TRP A 42 1.09 -12.90 11.30
N PHE A 43 1.15 -12.14 10.20
CA PHE A 43 0.44 -10.87 10.07
C PHE A 43 -1.06 -11.13 9.97
N ALA A 44 -1.47 -12.09 9.15
CA ALA A 44 -2.87 -12.52 9.02
C ALA A 44 -3.50 -12.87 10.38
N ILE A 45 -2.75 -13.52 11.27
CA ILE A 45 -3.22 -13.90 12.61
C ILE A 45 -3.46 -12.68 13.50
N ILE A 46 -2.64 -11.63 13.41
CA ILE A 46 -2.75 -10.47 14.32
C ILE A 46 -3.71 -9.40 13.82
N ILE A 47 -4.11 -9.45 12.55
CA ILE A 47 -5.03 -8.48 11.96
C ILE A 47 -6.49 -8.92 11.96
N ASP A 48 -6.79 -10.14 12.39
CA ASP A 48 -8.15 -10.72 12.34
C ASP A 48 -9.16 -9.87 13.13
N ASP A 49 -8.70 -9.22 14.21
CA ASP A 49 -9.51 -8.35 15.06
C ASP A 49 -9.56 -6.88 14.58
N LEU A 50 -8.93 -6.54 13.45
CA LEU A 50 -8.92 -5.16 12.96
C LEU A 50 -10.19 -4.84 12.16
N PRO A 51 -10.71 -3.60 12.26
CA PRO A 51 -11.87 -3.17 11.48
C PRO A 51 -11.45 -2.91 10.02
N MET A 52 -11.25 -3.98 9.26
CA MET A 52 -10.85 -3.95 7.86
C MET A 52 -11.92 -4.61 6.98
N ASP A 53 -12.08 -4.09 5.77
CA ASP A 53 -12.92 -4.76 4.77
C ASP A 53 -12.21 -6.04 4.31
N SER A 54 -12.96 -7.12 4.17
CA SER A 54 -12.51 -8.37 3.54
C SER A 54 -11.81 -8.18 2.18
N ARG A 55 -12.12 -7.07 1.49
CA ARG A 55 -11.56 -6.71 0.17
C ARG A 55 -10.21 -6.01 0.24
N THR A 56 -9.82 -5.45 1.39
CA THR A 56 -8.58 -4.65 1.51
C THR A 56 -7.34 -5.43 1.08
N LEU A 57 -7.11 -6.63 1.62
CA LEU A 57 -5.93 -7.43 1.26
C LEU A 57 -5.97 -7.92 -0.21
N PRO A 58 -7.09 -8.45 -0.73
CA PRO A 58 -7.20 -8.77 -2.16
C PRO A 58 -6.88 -7.59 -3.09
N GLU A 59 -7.41 -6.40 -2.82
CA GLU A 59 -7.16 -5.20 -3.65
C GLU A 59 -5.71 -4.77 -3.61
N ILE A 60 -5.06 -4.81 -2.44
CA ILE A 60 -3.63 -4.53 -2.33
C ILE A 60 -2.81 -5.56 -3.11
N ARG A 61 -3.15 -6.86 -2.99
CA ARG A 61 -2.49 -7.94 -3.76
C ARG A 61 -2.66 -7.73 -5.27
N ASN A 62 -3.82 -7.28 -5.72
CA ASN A 62 -4.06 -6.95 -7.12
C ASN A 62 -3.15 -5.79 -7.58
N LEU A 63 -3.04 -4.73 -6.78
CA LEU A 63 -2.14 -3.60 -7.05
C LEU A 63 -0.68 -4.04 -7.17
N VAL A 64 -0.16 -4.80 -6.20
CA VAL A 64 1.25 -5.21 -6.19
C VAL A 64 1.57 -6.31 -7.21
N SER A 65 0.55 -6.90 -7.84
CA SER A 65 0.71 -7.85 -8.94
C SER A 65 0.85 -7.19 -10.30
N ILE A 66 0.65 -5.87 -10.41
CA ILE A 66 0.79 -5.14 -11.67
C ILE A 66 2.25 -5.15 -12.10
N THR A 67 2.52 -5.72 -13.28
CA THR A 67 3.84 -5.74 -13.92
C THR A 67 3.91 -4.82 -15.13
N THR A 68 2.77 -4.48 -15.72
CA THR A 68 2.61 -3.59 -16.88
C THR A 68 1.35 -2.76 -16.71
N ILE A 69 1.39 -1.48 -17.10
CA ILE A 69 0.22 -0.59 -17.04
C ILE A 69 -0.49 -0.62 -18.40
N HIS A 70 -1.77 -0.94 -18.38
CA HIS A 70 -2.66 -0.86 -19.53
C HIS A 70 -3.63 0.32 -19.42
N PRO A 71 -4.12 0.86 -20.55
CA PRO A 71 -5.16 1.88 -20.53
C PRO A 71 -6.39 1.40 -19.74
N GLY A 72 -6.78 2.15 -18.71
CA GLY A 72 -7.91 1.80 -17.82
C GLY A 72 -7.51 1.23 -16.46
N ASP A 73 -6.26 0.82 -16.26
CA ASP A 73 -5.75 0.32 -14.97
C ASP A 73 -5.70 1.40 -13.88
N GLU A 74 -5.86 2.67 -14.26
CA GLU A 74 -5.86 3.83 -13.35
C GLU A 74 -6.84 3.65 -12.18
N LYS A 75 -8.02 3.11 -12.43
CA LYS A 75 -9.03 2.87 -11.40
C LYS A 75 -8.59 1.78 -10.42
N LEU A 76 -7.98 0.72 -10.94
CA LEU A 76 -7.46 -0.38 -10.14
C LEU A 76 -6.30 0.11 -9.27
N ILE A 77 -5.37 0.89 -9.85
CA ILE A 77 -4.25 1.45 -9.08
C ILE A 77 -4.77 2.38 -7.97
N ARG A 78 -5.75 3.23 -8.26
CA ARG A 78 -6.38 4.12 -7.27
C ARG A 78 -7.10 3.35 -6.15
N SER A 79 -7.85 2.30 -6.50
CA SER A 79 -8.48 1.39 -5.54
C SER A 79 -7.42 0.82 -4.60
N GLY A 80 -6.34 0.25 -5.16
CA GLY A 80 -5.24 -0.30 -4.36
C GLY A 80 -4.55 0.74 -3.46
N ILE A 81 -4.35 1.98 -3.93
CA ILE A 81 -3.81 3.07 -3.11
C ILE A 81 -4.74 3.38 -1.93
N GLN A 82 -6.04 3.46 -2.16
CA GLN A 82 -7.03 3.73 -1.10
C GLN A 82 -7.01 2.61 -0.04
N GLU A 83 -6.96 1.35 -0.48
CA GLU A 83 -6.89 0.21 0.43
C GLU A 83 -5.57 0.15 1.20
N LEU A 84 -4.44 0.51 0.59
CA LEU A 84 -3.16 0.69 1.29
C LEU A 84 -3.26 1.78 2.38
N GLU A 85 -3.81 2.94 2.04
CA GLU A 85 -4.01 4.05 2.99
C GLU A 85 -4.89 3.61 4.17
N GLN A 86 -5.98 2.89 3.90
CA GLN A 86 -6.89 2.36 4.91
C GLN A 86 -6.22 1.32 5.80
N LEU A 87 -5.45 0.39 5.22
CA LEU A 87 -4.65 -0.59 5.96
C LEU A 87 -3.66 0.12 6.89
N ILE A 88 -2.89 1.08 6.38
CA ILE A 88 -1.90 1.84 7.17
C ILE A 88 -2.59 2.56 8.32
N LEU A 89 -3.73 3.21 8.06
CA LEU A 89 -4.49 3.92 9.08
C LEU A 89 -4.99 2.97 10.17
N ASN A 90 -5.54 1.82 9.78
CA ASN A 90 -6.07 0.82 10.70
C ASN A 90 -4.95 0.22 11.57
N ILE A 91 -3.81 -0.11 10.96
CA ILE A 91 -2.63 -0.58 11.70
C ILE A 91 -2.19 0.48 12.71
N LYS A 92 -2.06 1.75 12.29
CA LYS A 92 -1.62 2.84 13.18
C LYS A 92 -2.56 3.06 14.35
N ARG A 93 -3.88 3.03 14.09
CA ARG A 93 -4.90 3.35 15.08
C ARG A 93 -5.18 2.18 16.05
N TYR A 94 -5.20 0.96 15.54
CA TYR A 94 -5.72 -0.20 16.28
C TYR A 94 -4.65 -1.24 16.61
N LEU A 95 -3.71 -1.51 15.70
CA LEU A 95 -2.70 -2.56 15.93
C LEU A 95 -1.47 -2.07 16.68
N LEU A 96 -0.87 -0.94 16.27
CA LEU A 96 0.34 -0.41 16.89
C LEU A 96 0.23 -0.25 18.42
N PRO A 97 -0.88 0.27 18.97
CA PRO A 97 -1.01 0.44 20.43
C PRO A 97 -0.95 -0.87 21.22
N VAL A 98 -1.35 -1.99 20.60
CA VAL A 98 -1.46 -3.31 21.24
C VAL A 98 -0.54 -4.35 20.60
N LEU A 99 0.46 -3.92 19.82
CA LEU A 99 1.27 -4.82 19.00
C LEU A 99 2.05 -5.83 19.86
N LYS A 100 2.45 -5.46 21.07
CA LYS A 100 3.14 -6.39 22.00
C LYS A 100 2.21 -7.51 22.47
N GLU A 101 0.95 -7.20 22.74
CA GLU A 101 -0.08 -8.16 23.12
C GLU A 101 -0.45 -9.04 21.93
N ALA A 102 -0.65 -8.44 20.76
CA ALA A 102 -0.97 -9.15 19.51
C ALA A 102 0.15 -10.13 19.11
N LEU A 103 1.41 -9.75 19.31
CA LEU A 103 2.56 -10.63 19.09
C LEU A 103 2.80 -11.62 20.24
N GLY A 104 2.03 -11.61 21.32
CA GLY A 104 2.22 -12.54 22.45
C GLY A 104 3.58 -12.39 23.12
N ILE A 105 4.13 -11.18 23.16
CA ILE A 105 5.41 -10.86 23.82
C ILE A 105 5.23 -10.00 25.08
N SER A 106 4.02 -9.47 25.29
CA SER A 106 3.66 -8.68 26.46
C SER A 106 3.61 -9.54 27.73
N ALA A 107 4.38 -9.14 28.76
CA ALA A 107 4.38 -9.81 30.06
C ALA A 107 3.09 -9.57 30.87
N PHE A 108 2.26 -8.61 30.45
CA PHE A 108 0.99 -8.30 31.11
C PHE A 108 -0.11 -9.34 30.85
N VAL A 109 0.05 -10.18 29.82
CA VAL A 109 -0.93 -11.23 29.46
C VAL A 109 -0.22 -12.59 29.32
N PRO A 110 0.23 -13.20 30.44
CA PRO A 110 1.09 -14.38 30.43
C PRO A 110 0.47 -15.61 29.74
N HIS A 111 -0.85 -15.74 29.76
CA HIS A 111 -1.55 -16.86 29.10
C HIS A 111 -1.47 -16.82 27.57
N LYS A 112 -1.27 -15.62 26.98
CA LYS A 112 -1.13 -15.43 25.52
C LYS A 112 0.34 -15.34 25.09
N MET A 113 1.29 -15.50 26.02
CA MET A 113 2.70 -15.39 25.70
C MET A 113 3.21 -16.58 24.90
N VAL A 114 4.07 -16.28 23.93
CA VAL A 114 4.82 -17.29 23.20
C VAL A 114 5.81 -17.96 24.15
N ARG A 115 5.66 -19.28 24.31
CA ARG A 115 6.54 -20.10 25.18
C ARG A 115 7.83 -20.50 24.50
N ASP A 116 7.79 -20.66 23.17
CA ASP A 116 8.98 -21.00 22.40
C ASP A 116 9.95 -19.81 22.33
N LYS A 117 11.20 -20.04 22.75
CA LYS A 117 12.21 -18.99 22.87
C LYS A 117 12.60 -18.40 21.51
N THR A 118 12.66 -19.21 20.46
CA THR A 118 13.01 -18.78 19.11
C THR A 118 11.93 -17.87 18.53
N GLN A 119 10.67 -18.30 18.62
CA GLN A 119 9.51 -17.51 18.20
C GLN A 119 9.39 -16.20 19.00
N TYR A 120 9.67 -16.23 20.30
CA TYR A 120 9.69 -15.02 21.13
C TYR A 120 10.73 -14.01 20.64
N ILE A 121 11.95 -14.46 20.29
CA ILE A 121 13.00 -13.60 19.73
C ILE A 121 12.59 -13.05 18.36
N ILE A 122 12.08 -13.90 17.46
CA ILE A 122 11.61 -13.48 16.13
C ILE A 122 10.53 -12.39 16.25
N ARG A 123 9.54 -12.60 17.11
CA ARG A 123 8.46 -11.61 17.31
C ARG A 123 8.94 -10.31 17.95
N LYS A 124 10.00 -10.33 18.75
CA LYS A 124 10.67 -9.10 19.21
C LYS A 124 11.32 -8.33 18.05
N PHE A 125 11.97 -9.03 17.11
CA PHE A 125 12.49 -8.38 15.91
C PHE A 125 11.39 -7.77 15.06
N VAL A 126 10.26 -8.48 14.91
CA VAL A 126 9.06 -7.94 14.26
C VAL A 126 8.60 -6.68 14.98
N LEU A 127 8.39 -6.72 16.31
CA LEU A 127 7.98 -5.54 17.08
C LEU A 127 8.88 -4.32 16.81
N PHE A 128 10.19 -4.53 16.79
CA PHE A 128 11.16 -3.44 16.61
C PHE A 128 11.14 -2.86 15.19
N THR A 129 11.01 -3.70 14.17
CA THR A 129 11.08 -3.30 12.76
C THR A 129 9.73 -2.85 12.19
N PHE A 130 8.63 -3.29 12.79
CA PHE A 130 7.29 -3.08 12.27
C PHE A 130 6.90 -1.60 12.07
N PRO A 131 7.14 -0.67 13.04
CA PRO A 131 6.81 0.74 12.83
C PRO A 131 7.56 1.36 11.64
N PHE A 132 8.83 1.01 11.48
CA PHE A 132 9.66 1.48 10.37
C PHE A 132 9.15 0.95 9.02
N ASN A 133 8.83 -0.34 8.95
CA ASN A 133 8.29 -0.94 7.72
C ASN A 133 6.92 -0.33 7.35
N LEU A 134 6.09 -0.01 8.35
CA LEU A 134 4.81 0.66 8.15
C LEU A 134 4.98 2.10 7.64
N GLU A 135 5.96 2.82 8.17
CA GLU A 135 6.30 4.17 7.70
C GLU A 135 6.84 4.13 6.27
N ARG A 136 7.71 3.17 5.94
CA ARG A 136 8.19 2.94 4.56
C ARG A 136 7.03 2.67 3.61
N LEU A 137 6.09 1.79 3.98
CA LEU A 137 4.90 1.51 3.18
C LEU A 137 4.05 2.78 2.98
N ALA A 138 3.89 3.59 4.02
CA ALA A 138 3.13 4.84 3.96
C ALA A 138 3.78 5.90 3.03
N MET A 139 5.10 6.04 3.08
CA MET A 139 5.83 6.94 2.19
C MET A 139 5.67 6.52 0.73
N LEU A 140 5.89 5.24 0.42
CA LEU A 140 5.73 4.71 -0.94
C LEU A 140 4.29 4.85 -1.45
N THR A 141 3.29 4.61 -0.61
CA THR A 141 1.87 4.78 -0.96
C THR A 141 1.56 6.24 -1.30
N SER A 142 2.05 7.18 -0.49
CA SER A 142 1.89 8.63 -0.74
C SER A 142 2.58 9.06 -2.04
N GLU A 143 3.77 8.52 -2.29
CA GLU A 143 4.52 8.78 -3.51
C GLU A 143 3.78 8.25 -4.74
N LEU A 144 3.31 7.00 -4.71
CA LEU A 144 2.50 6.41 -5.78
C LEU A 144 1.27 7.26 -6.08
N LYS A 145 0.55 7.69 -5.03
CA LYS A 145 -0.63 8.58 -5.16
C LYS A 145 -0.28 9.91 -5.82
N ARG A 146 0.86 10.50 -5.46
CA ARG A 146 1.34 11.75 -6.07
C ARG A 146 1.59 11.58 -7.57
N TYR A 147 2.30 10.51 -7.97
CA TYR A 147 2.57 10.22 -9.38
C TYR A 147 1.29 9.92 -10.17
N MET A 148 0.39 9.10 -9.61
CA MET A 148 -0.90 8.80 -10.22
C MET A 148 -1.73 10.06 -10.45
N ASN A 149 -1.77 10.98 -9.51
CA ASN A 149 -2.50 12.24 -9.66
C ASN A 149 -1.85 13.22 -10.64
N ALA A 150 -0.53 13.17 -10.79
CA ALA A 150 0.19 13.99 -11.74
C ALA A 150 -0.02 13.53 -13.20
N LEU A 151 -0.02 12.21 -13.43
CA LEU A 151 -0.14 11.61 -14.76
C LEU A 151 -1.60 11.43 -15.20
N TYR A 152 -2.46 11.07 -14.26
CA TYR A 152 -3.88 10.83 -14.50
C TYR A 152 -4.70 11.70 -13.53
N PRO A 153 -4.83 13.02 -13.77
CA PRO A 153 -5.62 13.86 -12.89
C PRO A 153 -7.07 13.39 -12.88
N GLU A 154 -7.67 13.28 -11.69
CA GLU A 154 -9.10 12.99 -11.60
C GLU A 154 -9.90 14.09 -12.28
N GLU A 155 -10.80 13.70 -13.19
CA GLU A 155 -11.84 14.62 -13.64
C GLU A 155 -12.67 15.01 -12.42
N LYS A 156 -12.46 16.23 -11.92
CA LYS A 156 -13.35 16.82 -10.93
C LYS A 156 -14.75 16.80 -11.53
N LYS A 157 -15.58 15.83 -11.12
CA LYS A 157 -17.02 15.88 -11.39
C LYS A 157 -17.53 17.16 -10.76
N ASN A 158 -17.66 18.21 -11.58
CA ASN A 158 -18.37 19.43 -11.25
C ASN A 158 -19.81 19.01 -10.93
N HIS A 159 -20.10 18.77 -9.65
CA HIS A 159 -21.46 18.65 -9.14
C HIS A 159 -22.10 20.05 -9.14
N ARG A 160 -22.30 20.59 -10.34
CA ARG A 160 -23.04 21.83 -10.59
C ARG A 160 -24.24 21.55 -11.49
N TYR A 161 -25.06 20.56 -11.17
CA TYR A 161 -26.45 20.53 -11.61
C TYR A 161 -27.27 19.78 -10.57
N TYR A 162 -28.14 20.52 -9.87
CA TYR A 162 -29.50 20.22 -9.40
C TYR A 162 -29.82 21.12 -8.19
N ALA A 163 -30.25 22.34 -8.49
CA ALA A 163 -31.15 23.14 -7.67
C ALA A 163 -32.14 23.79 -8.64
#